data_AF-A0A6P8YI34-F1
#
_entry.id   AF-A0A6P8YI34-F1
#
_cell.length_a   1.000
_cell.length_b   1.000
_cell.length_c   1.000
_cell.angle_alpha   90.00
_cell.angle_beta   90.00
_cell.angle_gamma   90.00
#
_symmetry.space_group_name_H-M   'P 1'
#
loop_
_entity.id
_entity.type
_entity.pdbx_description
1 polymer ?
#
loop_
_entity_poly.entity_id
_entity_poly.type
_entity_poly.pdbx_seq_one_letter_code
_entity_poly.pdbx_strand_id
1 'polypeptide(L)'
;MAERGAHLTATVLNKPSIFEVVAQDTLTATFKPAAKRVVQFFVARNPERYGWLSQWFEEVYLVFNGVLQSHYLSYNGGSFAETFYGLQRVCLKAGILPGKLPRREWLLSLFFLTAFPYIRTKLEELSVRYQLEEADGVAPQNGWPKTGRDTLIKFHQMLHLFWELWTLVEYLRYLSGRSNTHSPALAIARVALSYAPDEENDCSWTQMWQAISSGSFRATIPSMKTVGSVFTRGLELSAFFIQFLQWWHSEQTRTDITALPVPDPPPIGEHAERFGGLCPICMNPWKVETLLSVSGLVFCYRCIRTHLIKTSTCPVTHYPATMEDLVRIYPAQS
;
A
#
# COMPACT_ATOMS: atom_id res chain seq x y z
N MET A 1 -32.84 26.25 12.16
CA MET A 1 -33.71 25.46 13.07
C MET A 1 -34.00 24.03 12.58
N ALA A 2 -33.60 23.62 11.36
CA ALA A 2 -33.88 22.27 10.84
C ALA A 2 -32.81 21.20 11.16
N GLU A 3 -31.63 21.60 11.63
CA GLU A 3 -30.48 20.67 11.82
C GLU A 3 -30.64 19.75 13.05
N ARG A 4 -31.51 20.11 14.01
CA ARG A 4 -31.76 19.30 15.22
C ARG A 4 -32.86 18.24 15.06
N GLY A 5 -33.57 18.20 13.93
CA GLY A 5 -34.67 17.27 13.70
C GLY A 5 -34.24 15.85 13.29
N ALA A 6 -33.01 15.66 12.81
CA ALA A 6 -32.52 14.38 12.30
C ALA A 6 -32.06 13.39 13.40
N HIS A 7 -31.97 13.84 14.66
CA HIS A 7 -31.42 13.05 15.77
C HIS A 7 -32.46 12.24 16.57
N LEU A 8 -33.74 12.21 16.15
CA LEU A 8 -34.82 11.56 16.92
C LEU A 8 -35.08 10.10 16.54
N THR A 9 -34.29 9.49 15.66
CA THR A 9 -34.38 8.04 15.37
C THR A 9 -33.39 7.24 16.24
N ALA A 10 -33.48 7.43 17.56
CA ALA A 10 -32.71 6.66 18.53
C ALA A 10 -33.28 5.23 18.67
N THR A 11 -32.98 4.32 17.73
CA THR A 11 -32.97 2.85 17.93
C THR A 11 -32.20 2.06 16.84
N VAL A 12 -31.70 2.69 15.79
CA VAL A 12 -30.87 2.01 14.78
C VAL A 12 -29.41 2.30 15.10
N LEU A 13 -28.58 1.28 15.32
CA LEU A 13 -27.12 1.44 15.40
C LEU A 13 -26.67 2.33 14.23
N ASN A 14 -26.04 3.47 14.53
CA ASN A 14 -25.55 4.38 13.51
C ASN A 14 -24.41 3.68 12.76
N LYS A 15 -24.76 3.10 11.60
CA LYS A 15 -23.95 2.15 10.83
C LYS A 15 -22.96 2.95 9.97
N PRO A 16 -21.66 2.62 9.98
CA PRO A 16 -20.67 3.37 9.22
C PRO A 16 -20.79 3.17 7.72
N SER A 17 -20.31 4.14 6.96
CA SER A 17 -20.28 4.04 5.50
C SER A 17 -19.38 2.90 5.03
N ILE A 18 -19.68 2.29 3.87
CA ILE A 18 -18.79 1.26 3.30
C ILE A 18 -17.40 1.82 2.99
N PHE A 19 -17.31 3.11 2.66
CA PHE A 19 -16.03 3.76 2.37
C PHE A 19 -15.17 3.88 3.62
N GLU A 20 -15.75 4.23 4.78
CA GLU A 20 -15.02 4.23 6.05
C GLU A 20 -14.56 2.82 6.43
N VAL A 21 -15.44 1.82 6.27
CA VAL A 21 -15.13 0.41 6.50
C VAL A 21 -13.97 -0.07 5.63
N VAL A 22 -13.97 0.29 4.33
CA VAL A 22 -12.87 -0.08 3.42
C VAL A 22 -11.60 0.71 3.75
N ALA A 23 -11.72 1.96 4.17
CA ALA A 23 -10.60 2.83 4.52
C ALA A 23 -9.83 2.30 5.75
N GLN A 24 -10.52 1.85 6.80
CA GLN A 24 -9.86 1.23 7.96
C GLN A 24 -9.14 -0.08 7.61
N ASP A 25 -9.69 -0.89 6.70
CA ASP A 25 -9.12 -2.17 6.30
C ASP A 25 -7.85 -1.95 5.46
N THR A 26 -7.89 -0.95 4.57
CA THR A 26 -6.71 -0.53 3.80
C THR A 26 -5.60 0.03 4.69
N LEU A 27 -5.94 0.82 5.71
CA LEU A 27 -4.95 1.30 6.69
C LEU A 27 -4.29 0.12 7.43
N THR A 28 -5.08 -0.86 7.87
CA THR A 28 -4.59 -2.06 8.57
C THR A 28 -3.65 -2.89 7.66
N ALA A 29 -4.02 -3.07 6.39
CA ALA A 29 -3.21 -3.81 5.42
C ALA A 29 -1.88 -3.12 5.10
N THR A 30 -1.86 -1.78 5.11
CA THR A 30 -0.68 -0.97 4.78
C THR A 30 0.32 -0.85 5.93
N PHE A 31 -0.12 -1.07 7.16
CA PHE A 31 0.71 -0.88 8.34
C PHE A 31 1.92 -1.84 8.42
N LYS A 32 1.71 -3.13 8.11
CA LYS A 32 2.78 -4.15 8.09
C LYS A 32 3.91 -3.83 7.09
N PRO A 33 3.62 -3.60 5.78
CA PRO A 33 4.68 -3.29 4.82
C PRO A 33 5.39 -1.97 5.15
N ALA A 34 4.69 -0.97 5.69
CA ALA A 34 5.30 0.28 6.14
C ALA A 34 6.32 0.03 7.28
N ALA A 35 5.92 -0.72 8.31
CA ALA A 35 6.81 -1.10 9.41
C ALA A 35 8.04 -1.87 8.90
N LYS A 36 7.85 -2.77 7.92
CA LYS A 36 8.95 -3.52 7.31
C LYS A 36 9.96 -2.61 6.59
N ARG A 37 9.47 -1.60 5.86
CA ARG A 37 10.35 -0.62 5.18
C ARG A 37 11.16 0.20 6.16
N VAL A 38 10.57 0.62 7.28
CA VAL A 38 11.27 1.34 8.34
C VAL A 38 12.39 0.46 8.93
N VAL A 39 12.10 -0.81 9.23
CA VAL A 39 13.11 -1.76 9.70
C VAL A 39 14.23 -1.94 8.67
N GLN A 40 13.88 -2.11 7.39
CA GLN A 40 14.88 -2.24 6.31
C GLN A 40 15.78 -1.00 6.19
N PHE A 41 15.24 0.20 6.40
CA PHE A 41 16.04 1.42 6.44
C PHE A 41 17.04 1.42 7.60
N PHE A 42 16.62 1.01 8.81
CA PHE A 42 17.53 0.89 9.94
C PHE A 42 18.62 -0.18 9.71
N VAL A 43 18.26 -1.30 9.09
CA VAL A 43 19.21 -2.37 8.71
C VAL A 43 20.21 -1.86 7.67
N ALA A 44 19.76 -1.12 6.66
CA ALA A 44 20.63 -0.54 5.64
C ALA A 44 21.65 0.44 6.23
N ARG A 45 21.27 1.17 7.30
CA ARG A 45 22.16 2.11 7.99
C ARG A 45 23.19 1.41 8.87
N ASN A 46 22.82 0.34 9.57
CA ASN A 46 23.69 -0.39 10.48
C ASN A 46 23.36 -1.90 10.48
N PRO A 47 23.95 -2.69 9.55
CA PRO A 47 23.59 -4.09 9.37
C PRO A 47 23.98 -4.97 10.58
N GLU A 48 25.14 -4.72 11.21
CA GLU A 48 25.62 -5.52 12.34
C GLU A 48 24.69 -5.47 13.56
N ARG A 49 24.08 -4.31 13.84
CA ARG A 49 23.23 -4.12 15.02
C ARG A 49 21.78 -4.57 14.80
N TYR A 50 21.24 -4.37 13.60
CA TYR A 50 19.81 -4.56 13.32
C TYR A 50 19.50 -5.79 12.45
N GLY A 51 20.50 -6.56 12.02
CA GLY A 51 20.28 -7.76 11.19
C GLY A 51 19.29 -8.76 11.79
N TRP A 52 19.30 -8.95 13.11
CA TRP A 52 18.36 -9.84 13.82
C TRP A 52 16.89 -9.40 13.68
N LEU A 53 16.64 -8.09 13.65
CA LEU A 53 15.30 -7.52 13.56
C LEU A 53 14.66 -7.82 12.20
N SER A 54 15.46 -7.94 11.14
CA SER A 54 14.97 -8.34 9.82
C SER A 54 14.62 -9.82 9.77
N GLN A 55 15.37 -10.67 10.48
CA GLN A 55 15.13 -12.12 10.48
C GLN A 55 13.89 -12.49 11.30
N TRP A 56 13.71 -11.86 12.46
CA TRP A 56 12.57 -12.07 13.37
C TRP A 56 11.47 -11.01 13.20
N PHE A 57 11.41 -10.34 12.05
CA PHE A 57 10.49 -9.23 11.82
C PHE A 57 9.04 -9.63 12.04
N GLU A 58 8.65 -10.81 11.55
CA GLU A 58 7.28 -11.30 11.63
C GLU A 58 6.84 -11.54 13.08
N GLU A 59 7.72 -12.12 13.89
CA GLU A 59 7.47 -12.44 15.29
C GLU A 59 7.47 -11.17 16.15
N VAL A 60 8.41 -10.26 15.90
CA VAL A 60 8.45 -8.95 16.57
C VAL A 60 7.22 -8.12 16.20
N TYR A 61 6.82 -8.10 14.92
CA TYR A 61 5.63 -7.40 14.46
C TYR A 61 4.36 -8.01 15.04
N LEU A 62 4.26 -9.34 15.16
CA LEU A 62 3.12 -10.00 15.80
C LEU A 62 2.96 -9.55 17.25
N VAL A 63 4.05 -9.54 18.03
CA VAL A 63 4.02 -9.08 19.42
C VAL A 63 3.66 -7.61 19.50
N PHE A 64 4.28 -6.77 18.67
CA PHE A 64 3.99 -5.34 18.61
C PHE A 64 2.53 -5.06 18.25
N ASN A 65 2.02 -5.64 17.17
CA ASN A 65 0.62 -5.51 16.75
C ASN A 65 -0.33 -6.09 17.81
N GLY A 66 0.03 -7.20 18.47
CA GLY A 66 -0.72 -7.76 19.59
C GLY A 66 -0.90 -6.78 20.75
N VAL A 67 0.20 -6.16 21.19
CA VAL A 67 0.18 -5.14 22.26
C VAL A 67 -0.62 -3.91 21.81
N LEU A 68 -0.39 -3.43 20.60
CA LEU A 68 -1.08 -2.28 20.02
C LEU A 68 -2.59 -2.52 19.97
N GLN A 69 -3.04 -3.61 19.36
CA GLN A 69 -4.47 -3.93 19.23
C GLN A 69 -5.10 -4.18 20.60
N SER A 70 -4.43 -4.93 21.50
CA SER A 70 -4.91 -5.16 22.86
C SER A 70 -5.17 -3.84 23.61
N HIS A 71 -4.22 -2.90 23.51
CA HIS A 71 -4.36 -1.59 24.10
C HIS A 71 -5.58 -0.82 23.55
N TYR A 72 -5.67 -0.65 22.23
CA TYR A 72 -6.76 0.11 21.61
C TYR A 72 -8.14 -0.53 21.88
N LEU A 73 -8.20 -1.86 21.85
CA LEU A 73 -9.44 -2.60 22.08
C LEU A 73 -9.92 -2.50 23.54
N SER A 74 -9.00 -2.38 24.49
CA SER A 74 -9.32 -2.21 25.92
C SER A 74 -9.69 -0.77 26.30
N TYR A 75 -9.10 0.24 25.67
CA TYR A 75 -9.33 1.64 26.03
C TYR A 75 -10.41 2.32 25.20
N ASN A 76 -10.43 2.09 23.89
CA ASN A 76 -11.31 2.79 22.95
C ASN A 76 -12.45 1.90 22.45
N GLY A 77 -12.40 0.60 22.77
CA GLY A 77 -13.41 -0.36 22.32
C GLY A 77 -13.34 -0.64 20.82
N GLY A 78 -12.21 -0.36 20.15
CA GLY A 78 -12.00 -0.58 18.72
C GLY A 78 -10.55 -0.95 18.42
N SER A 79 -10.29 -1.46 17.22
CA SER A 79 -8.95 -1.66 16.69
C SER A 79 -8.22 -0.31 16.50
N PHE A 80 -6.91 -0.36 16.29
CA PHE A 80 -6.14 0.85 15.98
C PHE A 80 -6.72 1.61 14.78
N ALA A 81 -6.99 0.92 13.67
CA ALA A 81 -7.53 1.53 12.47
C ALA A 81 -8.98 1.99 12.66
N GLU A 82 -9.79 1.22 13.38
CA GLU A 82 -11.17 1.61 13.72
C GLU A 82 -11.17 2.94 14.48
N THR A 83 -10.34 3.06 15.51
CA THR A 83 -10.22 4.30 16.29
C THR A 83 -9.76 5.47 15.43
N PHE A 84 -8.82 5.25 14.50
CA PHE A 84 -8.32 6.30 13.60
C PHE A 84 -9.45 6.89 12.73
N TYR A 85 -10.41 6.08 12.32
CA TYR A 85 -11.59 6.52 11.56
C TYR A 85 -12.81 6.85 12.44
N GLY A 86 -12.65 6.96 13.77
CA GLY A 86 -13.75 7.30 14.69
C GLY A 86 -14.78 6.18 14.89
N LEU A 87 -14.39 4.93 14.67
CA LEU A 87 -15.23 3.74 14.76
C LEU A 87 -14.95 2.96 16.05
N GLN A 88 -15.98 2.34 16.61
CA GLN A 88 -15.90 1.44 17.76
C GLN A 88 -16.66 0.13 17.52
N ARG A 89 -16.29 -0.92 18.26
CA ARG A 89 -16.95 -2.22 18.23
C ARG A 89 -18.04 -2.31 19.29
N VAL A 90 -19.23 -2.67 18.85
CA VAL A 90 -20.41 -2.89 19.71
C VAL A 90 -20.87 -4.34 19.59
N CYS A 91 -21.19 -4.96 20.72
CA CYS A 91 -21.77 -6.30 20.72
C CYS A 91 -23.21 -6.28 20.22
N LEU A 92 -23.56 -7.24 19.36
CA LEU A 92 -24.93 -7.40 18.84
C LEU A 92 -25.92 -7.95 19.88
N LYS A 93 -25.46 -8.34 21.07
CA LYS A 93 -26.34 -8.77 22.17
C LYS A 93 -26.93 -7.53 22.85
N ALA A 94 -28.26 -7.43 22.85
CA ALA A 94 -28.99 -6.35 23.51
C ALA A 94 -28.62 -6.24 25.00
N GLY A 95 -28.25 -5.03 25.44
CA GLY A 95 -28.08 -4.69 26.86
C GLY A 95 -26.66 -4.37 27.33
N ILE A 96 -25.66 -4.35 26.47
CA ILE A 96 -24.28 -3.99 26.84
C ILE A 96 -23.97 -2.56 26.39
N LEU A 97 -23.46 -1.75 27.32
CA LEU A 97 -23.04 -0.37 27.06
C LEU A 97 -22.01 -0.30 25.92
N PRO A 98 -22.09 0.72 25.05
CA PRO A 98 -21.06 0.97 24.04
C PRO A 98 -19.69 1.17 24.71
N GLY A 99 -18.64 0.60 24.13
CA GLY A 99 -17.25 0.82 24.55
C GLY A 99 -16.59 -0.27 25.40
N LYS A 100 -17.33 -1.23 25.99
CA LYS A 100 -16.72 -2.36 26.72
C LYS A 100 -17.17 -3.72 26.19
N LEU A 101 -16.29 -4.35 25.41
CA LEU A 101 -16.48 -5.71 24.90
C LEU A 101 -16.34 -6.74 26.05
N PRO A 102 -17.22 -7.76 26.12
CA PRO A 102 -17.04 -8.86 27.05
C PRO A 102 -15.77 -9.64 26.70
N ARG A 103 -15.21 -10.35 27.69
CA ARG A 103 -13.90 -11.04 27.56
C ARG A 103 -13.82 -11.99 26.36
N ARG A 104 -14.92 -12.65 25.99
CA ARG A 104 -14.95 -13.62 24.88
C ARG A 104 -14.88 -12.90 23.53
N GLU A 105 -15.74 -11.91 23.32
CA GLU A 105 -15.80 -11.11 22.10
C GLU A 105 -14.53 -10.26 21.92
N TRP A 106 -13.95 -9.78 23.03
CA TRP A 106 -12.65 -9.12 23.06
C TRP A 106 -11.52 -10.06 22.63
N LEU A 107 -11.46 -11.28 23.17
CA LEU A 107 -10.42 -12.26 22.82
C LEU A 107 -10.56 -12.75 21.36
N LEU A 108 -11.79 -13.01 20.90
CA LEU A 108 -12.05 -13.36 19.50
C LEU A 108 -11.66 -12.22 18.56
N SER A 109 -12.02 -10.99 18.91
CA SER A 109 -11.62 -9.79 18.18
C SER A 109 -10.11 -9.66 18.06
N LEU A 110 -9.39 -9.83 19.18
CA LEU A 110 -7.93 -9.79 19.21
C LEU A 110 -7.33 -10.91 18.35
N PHE A 111 -7.86 -12.13 18.46
CA PHE A 111 -7.41 -13.28 17.66
C PHE A 111 -7.54 -13.01 16.16
N PHE A 112 -8.69 -12.51 15.69
CA PHE A 112 -8.90 -12.22 14.27
C PHE A 112 -8.08 -11.04 13.76
N LEU A 113 -7.75 -10.07 14.62
CA LEU A 113 -6.90 -8.93 14.25
C LEU A 113 -5.41 -9.29 14.17
N THR A 114 -4.96 -10.32 14.90
CA THR A 114 -3.52 -10.57 15.12
C THR A 114 -3.09 -11.97 14.73
N ALA A 115 -3.64 -13.00 15.39
CA ALA A 115 -3.26 -14.39 15.19
C ALA A 115 -3.74 -14.95 13.85
N PHE A 116 -4.98 -14.67 13.45
CA PHE A 116 -5.52 -15.13 12.17
C PHE A 116 -4.71 -14.63 10.95
N PRO A 117 -4.43 -13.32 10.78
CA PRO A 117 -3.63 -12.87 9.65
C PRO A 117 -2.21 -13.41 9.71
N TYR A 118 -1.62 -13.56 10.89
CA TYR A 118 -0.30 -14.18 11.04
C TYR A 118 -0.28 -15.63 10.53
N ILE A 119 -1.23 -16.46 10.98
CA ILE A 119 -1.36 -17.85 10.52
C ILE A 119 -1.60 -17.90 9.02
N ARG A 120 -2.49 -17.05 8.48
CA ARG A 120 -2.74 -16.94 7.03
C ARG A 120 -1.45 -16.64 6.27
N THR A 121 -0.67 -15.65 6.73
CA THR A 121 0.59 -15.27 6.06
C THR A 121 1.66 -16.36 6.15
N LYS A 122 1.77 -17.07 7.28
CA LYS A 122 2.72 -18.19 7.40
C LYS A 122 2.32 -19.38 6.53
N LEU A 123 1.02 -19.68 6.42
CA LEU A 123 0.52 -20.71 5.50
C LEU A 123 0.79 -20.34 4.04
N GLU A 124 0.60 -19.07 3.68
CA GLU A 124 0.90 -18.56 2.35
C GLU A 124 2.40 -18.68 2.04
N GLU A 125 3.28 -18.24 2.96
CA GLU A 125 4.74 -18.36 2.82
C GLU A 125 5.19 -19.82 2.63
N LEU A 126 4.62 -20.75 3.40
CA LEU A 126 4.87 -22.18 3.26
C LEU A 126 4.40 -22.71 1.90
N SER A 127 3.21 -22.29 1.44
CA SER A 127 2.67 -22.71 0.16
C SER A 127 3.54 -22.23 -1.02
N VAL A 128 4.01 -20.98 -0.96
CA VAL A 128 4.91 -20.39 -1.96
C VAL A 128 6.26 -21.09 -1.94
N ARG A 129 6.80 -21.39 -0.76
CA ARG A 129 8.07 -22.13 -0.63
C ARG A 129 7.98 -23.50 -1.30
N TYR A 130 6.91 -24.25 -1.07
CA TYR A 130 6.73 -25.56 -1.72
C TYR A 130 6.52 -25.45 -3.24
N GLN A 131 5.82 -24.41 -3.72
CA GLN A 131 5.69 -24.18 -5.16
C GLN A 131 7.03 -23.87 -5.83
N LEU A 132 7.92 -23.12 -5.16
CA LEU A 132 9.27 -22.82 -5.66
C LEU A 132 10.16 -24.08 -5.67
N GLU A 133 10.13 -24.88 -4.61
CA GLU A 133 10.87 -26.15 -4.56
C GLU A 133 10.45 -27.12 -5.69
N GLU A 134 9.16 -27.16 -6.01
CA GLU A 134 8.62 -27.94 -7.14
C GLU A 134 9.11 -27.41 -8.49
N ALA A 135 9.14 -26.08 -8.66
CA ALA A 135 9.60 -25.43 -9.89
C ALA A 135 11.10 -25.61 -10.14
N ASP A 136 11.91 -25.60 -9.08
CA ASP A 136 13.36 -25.81 -9.17
C ASP A 136 13.75 -27.29 -9.32
N GLY A 137 12.79 -28.22 -9.17
CA GLY A 137 13.01 -29.66 -9.33
C GLY A 137 13.90 -30.29 -8.24
N VAL A 138 14.14 -29.59 -7.12
CA VAL A 138 15.02 -30.05 -6.04
C VAL A 138 14.24 -30.97 -5.10
N ALA A 139 14.66 -32.23 -4.98
CA ALA A 139 14.09 -33.15 -4.01
C ALA A 139 14.51 -32.75 -2.58
N PRO A 140 13.58 -32.75 -1.61
CA PRO A 140 13.86 -32.26 -0.25
C PRO A 140 14.84 -33.17 0.50
N GLN A 141 15.80 -32.58 1.20
CA GLN A 141 16.77 -33.31 2.03
C GLN A 141 16.17 -33.88 3.32
N ASN A 142 15.09 -33.30 3.85
CA ASN A 142 14.31 -33.81 4.98
C ASN A 142 12.95 -33.11 5.01
N GLY A 143 11.85 -33.79 4.65
CA GLY A 143 10.53 -33.17 4.66
C GLY A 143 9.37 -34.07 4.25
N TRP A 144 8.15 -33.52 4.36
CA TRP A 144 6.87 -34.19 4.07
C TRP A 144 6.82 -34.80 2.67
N PRO A 145 6.09 -35.92 2.48
CA PRO A 145 5.96 -36.58 1.17
C PRO A 145 5.33 -35.65 0.13
N LYS A 146 5.68 -35.83 -1.16
CA LYS A 146 5.21 -35.00 -2.29
C LYS A 146 3.68 -34.82 -2.29
N THR A 147 2.94 -35.90 -2.07
CA THR A 147 1.47 -35.89 -2.00
C THR A 147 0.93 -35.00 -0.86
N GLY A 148 1.65 -34.88 0.25
CA GLY A 148 1.30 -33.99 1.36
C GLY A 148 1.49 -32.52 1.03
N ARG A 149 2.45 -32.18 0.16
CA ARG A 149 2.72 -30.81 -0.30
C ARG A 149 1.66 -30.36 -1.29
N ASP A 150 1.35 -31.20 -2.27
CA ASP A 150 0.29 -30.94 -3.25
C ASP A 150 -1.07 -30.73 -2.60
N THR A 151 -1.38 -31.55 -1.58
CA THR A 151 -2.62 -31.40 -0.82
C THR A 151 -2.62 -30.11 -0.01
N LEU A 152 -1.49 -29.71 0.59
CA LEU A 152 -1.39 -28.44 1.31
C LEU A 152 -1.54 -27.22 0.38
N ILE A 153 -0.92 -27.23 -0.80
CA ILE A 153 -1.03 -26.14 -1.78
C ILE A 153 -2.49 -25.98 -2.23
N LYS A 154 -3.13 -27.09 -2.62
CA LYS A 154 -4.55 -27.09 -3.01
C LYS A 154 -5.45 -26.65 -1.87
N PHE A 155 -5.17 -27.11 -0.64
CA PHE A 155 -5.91 -26.73 0.55
C PHE A 155 -5.81 -25.23 0.82
N HIS A 156 -4.61 -24.64 0.75
CA HIS A 156 -4.41 -23.21 0.92
C HIS A 156 -5.19 -22.40 -0.12
N GLN A 157 -5.11 -22.78 -1.40
CA GLN A 157 -5.87 -22.12 -2.48
C GLN A 157 -7.38 -22.20 -2.25
N MET A 158 -7.90 -23.36 -1.86
CA MET A 158 -9.32 -23.54 -1.56
C MET A 158 -9.75 -22.72 -0.34
N LEU A 159 -8.94 -22.69 0.72
CA LEU A 159 -9.20 -21.89 1.91
C LEU A 159 -9.20 -20.40 1.57
N HIS A 160 -8.22 -19.93 0.79
CA HIS A 160 -8.13 -18.55 0.33
C HIS A 160 -9.37 -18.17 -0.50
N LEU A 161 -9.73 -18.98 -1.50
CA LEU A 161 -10.91 -18.76 -2.33
C LEU A 161 -12.19 -18.71 -1.49
N PHE A 162 -12.35 -19.65 -0.57
CA PHE A 162 -13.51 -19.71 0.32
C PHE A 162 -13.60 -18.47 1.22
N TRP A 163 -12.47 -18.05 1.79
CA TRP A 163 -12.42 -16.86 2.64
C TRP A 163 -12.81 -15.60 1.86
N GLU A 164 -12.25 -15.40 0.67
CA GLU A 164 -12.56 -14.24 -0.17
C GLU A 164 -14.01 -14.28 -0.74
N LEU A 165 -14.55 -15.47 -1.00
CA LEU A 165 -15.96 -15.59 -1.37
C LEU A 165 -16.87 -15.22 -0.19
N TRP A 166 -16.52 -15.63 1.04
CA TRP A 166 -17.27 -15.25 2.23
C TRP A 166 -17.20 -13.73 2.45
N THR A 167 -16.01 -13.12 2.41
CA THR A 167 -15.89 -11.66 2.57
C THR A 167 -16.75 -10.91 1.57
N LEU A 168 -16.76 -11.33 0.29
CA LEU A 168 -17.62 -10.75 -0.75
C LEU A 168 -19.11 -10.89 -0.42
N VAL A 169 -19.56 -12.08 0.00
CA VAL A 169 -20.97 -12.30 0.39
C VAL A 169 -21.37 -11.41 1.57
N GLU A 170 -20.48 -11.23 2.53
CA GLU A 170 -20.74 -10.37 3.68
C GLU A 170 -20.77 -8.88 3.29
N TYR A 171 -19.88 -8.42 2.41
CA TYR A 171 -19.96 -7.06 1.86
C TYR A 171 -21.26 -6.80 1.10
N LEU A 172 -21.72 -7.75 0.28
CA LEU A 172 -23.01 -7.63 -0.41
C LEU A 172 -24.18 -7.57 0.58
N ARG A 173 -24.14 -8.37 1.66
CA ARG A 173 -25.14 -8.33 2.73
C ARG A 173 -25.10 -7.03 3.53
N TYR A 174 -23.91 -6.46 3.71
CA TYR A 174 -23.71 -5.18 4.37
C TYR A 174 -24.29 -4.04 3.54
N LEU A 175 -23.98 -4.01 2.24
CA LEU A 175 -24.50 -3.03 1.28
C LEU A 175 -26.02 -3.13 1.11
N SER A 176 -26.56 -4.36 1.10
CA SER A 176 -28.01 -4.61 1.01
C SER A 176 -28.79 -4.23 2.29
N GLY A 177 -28.12 -3.74 3.34
CA GLY A 177 -28.75 -3.36 4.61
C GLY A 177 -29.25 -4.54 5.46
N ARG A 178 -29.02 -5.79 5.05
CA ARG A 178 -29.53 -6.99 5.72
C ARG A 178 -28.68 -7.41 6.92
N SER A 179 -27.43 -6.96 6.99
CA SER A 179 -26.49 -7.26 8.07
C SER A 179 -25.81 -6.00 8.60
N ASN A 180 -25.43 -6.04 9.88
CA ASN A 180 -24.67 -4.99 10.56
C ASN A 180 -23.15 -5.26 10.54
N THR A 181 -22.74 -6.40 10.01
CA THR A 181 -21.35 -6.88 9.94
C THR A 181 -20.86 -6.82 8.49
N HIS A 182 -19.63 -6.37 8.28
CA HIS A 182 -19.03 -6.27 6.94
C HIS A 182 -17.99 -7.36 6.66
N SER A 183 -17.34 -7.92 7.70
CA SER A 183 -16.31 -8.95 7.56
C SER A 183 -16.71 -10.26 8.27
N PRO A 184 -16.28 -11.42 7.73
CA PRO A 184 -16.53 -12.72 8.35
C PRO A 184 -15.98 -12.81 9.77
N ALA A 185 -14.81 -12.19 10.02
CA ALA A 185 -14.20 -12.12 11.34
C ALA A 185 -15.11 -11.45 12.38
N LEU A 186 -15.75 -10.32 12.01
CA LEU A 186 -16.69 -9.62 12.88
C LEU A 186 -18.01 -10.35 13.04
N ALA A 187 -18.49 -10.99 11.98
CA ALA A 187 -19.68 -11.85 12.02
C ALA A 187 -19.49 -13.02 13.01
N ILE A 188 -18.33 -13.68 12.97
CA ILE A 188 -17.97 -14.76 13.91
C ILE A 188 -17.83 -14.22 15.34
N ALA A 189 -17.19 -13.05 15.50
CA ALA A 189 -17.07 -12.39 16.80
C ALA A 189 -18.42 -11.85 17.35
N ARG A 190 -19.46 -11.78 16.51
CA ARG A 190 -20.79 -11.20 16.82
C ARG A 190 -20.72 -9.73 17.26
N VAL A 191 -19.85 -8.99 16.60
CA VAL A 191 -19.58 -7.58 16.87
C VAL A 191 -19.90 -6.77 15.62
N ALA A 192 -20.57 -5.64 15.78
CA ALA A 192 -20.80 -4.67 14.71
C ALA A 192 -19.99 -3.40 14.98
N LEU A 193 -19.73 -2.63 13.92
CA LEU A 193 -19.12 -1.30 14.07
C LEU A 193 -20.21 -0.25 14.22
N SER A 194 -19.95 0.73 15.08
CA SER A 194 -20.71 1.97 15.16
C SER A 194 -19.75 3.14 15.30
N TYR A 195 -20.23 4.36 15.05
CA TYR A 195 -19.48 5.56 15.40
C TYR A 195 -19.19 5.61 16.90
N ALA A 196 -17.97 5.98 17.26
CA ALA A 196 -17.65 6.34 18.63
C ALA A 196 -18.38 7.64 18.95
N PRO A 197 -18.99 7.81 20.14
CA PRO A 197 -19.42 9.12 20.56
C PRO A 197 -18.19 10.02 20.57
N ASP A 198 -18.33 11.26 20.09
CA ASP A 198 -17.27 12.26 20.14
C ASP A 198 -16.91 12.49 21.62
N GLU A 199 -15.92 11.75 22.12
CA GLU A 199 -15.21 12.17 23.32
C GLU A 199 -14.40 13.39 22.88
N GLU A 200 -14.92 14.55 23.26
CA GLU A 200 -14.32 15.89 23.25
C GLU A 200 -13.00 15.84 24.05
N ASN A 201 -11.99 15.12 23.53
CA ASN A 201 -10.66 15.05 24.09
C ASN A 201 -9.90 16.30 23.63
N ASP A 202 -10.20 17.41 24.31
CA ASP A 202 -9.62 18.76 24.16
C ASP A 202 -8.10 18.87 24.41
N CYS A 203 -7.37 17.76 24.46
CA CYS A 203 -5.94 17.76 24.67
C CYS A 203 -5.23 17.25 23.41
N SER A 204 -4.46 18.10 22.71
CA SER A 204 -3.16 17.65 22.18
C SER A 204 -2.31 18.76 21.56
N TRP A 205 -2.82 19.64 20.68
CA TRP A 205 -1.91 20.51 19.92
C TRP A 205 -1.15 21.53 20.79
N THR A 206 -1.85 22.29 21.64
CA THR A 206 -1.21 23.29 22.53
C THR A 206 -0.29 22.63 23.56
N GLN A 207 -0.71 21.52 24.16
CA GLN A 207 0.10 20.76 25.11
C GLN A 207 1.31 20.08 24.47
N MET A 208 1.17 19.56 23.24
CA MET A 208 2.26 18.93 22.49
C MET A 208 3.29 19.97 22.05
N TRP A 209 2.87 21.12 21.51
CA TRP A 209 3.78 22.22 21.16
C TRP A 209 4.44 22.85 22.40
N GLN A 210 3.74 22.92 23.53
CA GLN A 210 4.33 23.34 24.81
C GLN A 210 5.32 22.30 25.36
N ALA A 211 5.07 21.00 25.20
CA ALA A 211 5.99 19.95 25.63
C ALA A 211 7.26 19.89 24.77
N ILE A 212 7.14 20.13 23.46
CA ILE A 212 8.27 20.20 22.52
C ILE A 212 9.09 21.47 22.77
N SER A 213 8.43 22.62 22.97
CA SER A 213 9.13 23.90 23.20
C SER A 213 9.77 24.01 24.58
N SER A 214 9.25 23.32 25.60
CA SER A 214 9.78 23.39 26.97
C SER A 214 10.98 22.47 27.24
N GLY A 215 11.45 21.69 26.26
CA GLY A 215 12.66 20.86 26.38
C GLY A 215 12.60 19.77 27.47
N SER A 216 11.44 19.59 28.12
CA SER A 216 11.24 18.65 29.22
C SER A 216 10.68 17.33 28.70
N PHE A 217 11.45 16.64 27.85
CA PHE A 217 11.10 15.29 27.37
C PHE A 217 11.30 14.20 28.45
N ARG A 218 11.71 14.55 29.68
CA ARG A 218 12.31 13.58 30.62
C ARG A 218 11.47 13.07 31.78
N ALA A 219 10.23 13.50 32.03
CA ALA A 219 9.57 13.10 33.27
C ALA A 219 8.03 13.11 33.30
N THR A 220 7.37 12.50 32.32
CA THR A 220 6.09 11.83 32.58
C THR A 220 5.90 10.80 31.49
N ILE A 221 5.86 9.51 31.83
CA ILE A 221 5.35 8.50 30.90
C ILE A 221 3.93 8.97 30.59
N PRO A 222 3.64 9.47 29.36
CA PRO A 222 2.30 9.87 29.03
C PRO A 222 1.44 8.62 29.24
N SER A 223 0.28 8.78 29.87
CA SER A 223 -0.70 7.70 29.95
C SER A 223 -0.78 7.03 28.56
N MET A 224 -0.79 5.69 28.49
CA MET A 224 -0.73 5.00 27.18
C MET A 224 -1.84 5.48 26.22
N LYS A 225 -2.94 6.02 26.77
CA LYS A 225 -3.98 6.77 26.03
C LYS A 225 -3.43 7.96 25.23
N THR A 226 -2.61 8.80 25.86
CA THR A 226 -1.96 9.98 25.26
C THR A 226 -0.96 9.58 24.19
N VAL A 227 -0.24 8.46 24.36
CA VAL A 227 0.67 7.96 23.32
C VAL A 227 -0.10 7.55 22.07
N GLY A 228 -1.24 6.87 22.24
CA GLY A 228 -2.11 6.50 21.14
C GLY A 228 -2.64 7.71 20.37
N SER A 229 -3.16 8.72 21.08
CA SER A 229 -3.72 9.93 20.45
C SER A 229 -2.66 10.80 19.75
N VAL A 230 -1.45 10.89 20.31
CA VAL A 230 -0.33 11.58 19.65
C VAL A 230 0.08 10.85 18.37
N PHE A 231 0.11 9.51 18.40
CA PHE A 231 0.46 8.73 17.22
C PHE A 231 -0.56 8.88 16.08
N THR A 232 -1.86 8.80 16.37
CA THR A 232 -2.90 8.97 15.34
C THR A 232 -2.87 10.38 14.75
N ARG A 233 -2.74 11.42 15.57
CA ARG A 233 -2.61 12.81 15.10
C ARG A 233 -1.32 13.07 14.32
N GLY A 234 -0.23 12.38 14.68
CA GLY A 234 1.01 12.39 13.91
C GLY A 234 0.81 11.83 12.49
N LEU A 235 0.03 10.76 12.34
CA LEU A 235 -0.32 10.22 11.02
C LEU A 235 -1.19 11.19 10.22
N GLU A 236 -2.20 11.81 10.84
CA GLU A 236 -3.03 12.84 10.19
C GLU A 236 -2.15 14.00 9.68
N LEU A 237 -1.24 14.52 10.51
CA LEU A 237 -0.29 15.56 10.13
C LEU A 237 0.63 15.10 8.99
N SER A 238 1.09 13.84 9.02
CA SER A 238 1.96 13.29 7.98
C SER A 238 1.26 13.20 6.63
N ALA A 239 -0.03 12.85 6.61
CA ALA A 239 -0.81 12.79 5.37
C ALA A 239 -0.95 14.18 4.74
N PHE A 240 -1.22 15.21 5.55
CA PHE A 240 -1.21 16.60 5.10
C PHE A 240 0.15 17.00 4.53
N PHE A 241 1.25 16.65 5.23
CA PHE A 241 2.60 17.00 4.78
C PHE A 241 2.99 16.29 3.48
N ILE A 242 2.57 15.04 3.27
CA ILE A 242 2.80 14.32 2.01
C ILE A 242 2.05 15.00 0.86
N GLN A 243 0.78 15.36 1.05
CA GLN A 243 0.03 16.10 0.03
C GLN A 243 0.67 17.45 -0.28
N PHE A 244 1.15 18.16 0.75
CA PHE A 244 1.91 19.38 0.59
C PHE A 244 3.20 19.16 -0.21
N LEU A 245 3.99 18.13 0.09
CA LEU A 245 5.22 17.81 -0.66
C LEU A 245 4.92 17.44 -2.11
N GLN A 246 3.85 16.67 -2.36
CA GLN A 246 3.42 16.30 -3.70
C GLN A 246 3.03 17.54 -4.52
N TRP A 247 2.23 18.42 -3.92
CA TRP A 247 1.90 19.71 -4.53
C TRP A 247 3.15 20.55 -4.77
N TRP A 248 4.05 20.66 -3.79
CA TRP A 248 5.29 21.41 -3.89
C TRP A 248 6.18 20.91 -5.04
N HIS A 249 6.39 19.60 -5.15
CA HIS A 249 7.15 19.00 -6.25
C HIS A 249 6.47 19.18 -7.62
N SER A 250 5.13 19.16 -7.67
CA SER A 250 4.39 19.39 -8.91
C SER A 250 4.55 20.83 -9.43
N GLU A 251 4.66 21.81 -8.53
CA GLU A 251 4.89 23.21 -8.88
C GLU A 251 6.34 23.45 -9.34
N GLN A 252 7.29 22.77 -8.69
CA GLN A 252 8.71 22.88 -9.01
C GLN A 252 9.04 22.38 -10.42
N THR A 253 8.27 21.41 -10.94
CA THR A 253 8.41 20.93 -12.33
C THR A 253 7.99 21.97 -13.37
N ARG A 254 7.14 22.95 -13.00
CA ARG A 254 6.65 24.00 -13.93
C ARG A 254 7.54 25.24 -13.94
N THR A 255 8.34 25.44 -12.90
CA THR A 255 9.14 26.65 -12.69
C THR A 255 10.53 26.29 -12.22
N ASP A 256 11.29 25.57 -13.04
CA ASP A 256 12.73 25.44 -12.83
C ASP A 256 13.37 26.82 -13.06
N ILE A 257 13.52 27.58 -11.98
CA ILE A 257 14.16 28.91 -11.95
C ILE A 257 15.64 28.84 -12.39
N THR A 258 16.22 27.63 -12.41
CA THR A 258 17.56 27.31 -12.88
C THR A 258 17.59 26.70 -14.29
N ALA A 259 16.43 26.48 -14.93
CA ALA A 259 16.42 26.00 -16.31
C ALA A 259 16.94 27.09 -17.24
N LEU A 260 17.99 26.76 -17.98
CA LEU A 260 18.48 27.60 -19.06
C LEU A 260 17.40 27.73 -20.14
N PRO A 261 17.33 28.87 -20.85
CA PRO A 261 16.46 28.98 -22.01
C PRO A 261 16.78 27.84 -22.98
N VAL A 262 15.74 27.19 -23.51
CA VAL A 262 15.90 26.14 -24.53
C VAL A 262 16.64 26.77 -25.71
N PRO A 263 17.80 26.23 -26.14
CA PRO A 263 18.53 26.79 -27.27
C PRO A 263 17.67 26.69 -28.53
N ASP A 264 17.86 27.64 -29.45
CA ASP A 264 17.20 27.58 -30.76
C ASP A 264 17.48 26.22 -31.43
N PRO A 265 16.48 25.64 -32.11
CA PRO A 265 16.66 24.34 -32.76
C PRO A 265 17.82 24.39 -33.76
N PRO A 266 18.68 23.35 -33.81
CA PRO A 266 19.79 23.33 -34.74
C PRO A 266 19.27 23.41 -36.19
N PRO A 267 20.03 24.02 -37.11
CA PRO A 267 19.66 24.04 -38.51
C PRO A 267 19.50 22.60 -39.03
N ILE A 268 18.54 22.41 -39.94
CA ILE A 268 18.27 21.10 -40.55
C ILE A 268 19.51 20.71 -41.37
N GLY A 269 20.05 19.52 -41.11
CA GLY A 269 21.21 19.00 -41.84
C GLY A 269 20.86 18.56 -43.27
N GLU A 270 21.84 18.60 -44.17
CA GLU A 270 21.70 18.23 -45.59
C GLU A 270 21.08 16.83 -45.79
N HIS A 271 21.43 15.86 -44.95
CA HIS A 271 20.85 14.52 -45.01
C HIS A 271 19.37 14.49 -44.64
N ALA A 272 18.92 15.34 -43.71
CA ALA A 272 17.52 15.40 -43.30
C ALA A 272 16.64 16.02 -44.39
N GLU A 273 17.13 17.05 -45.09
CA GLU A 273 16.45 17.64 -46.25
C GLU A 273 16.28 16.62 -47.39
N ARG A 274 17.30 15.79 -47.62
CA ARG A 274 17.30 14.80 -48.70
C ARG A 274 16.25 13.70 -48.52
N PHE A 275 15.98 13.28 -47.28
CA PHE A 275 15.09 12.15 -47.01
C PHE A 275 13.67 12.55 -46.59
N GLY A 276 13.41 13.81 -46.23
CA GLY A 276 12.08 14.45 -46.25
C GLY A 276 10.85 13.60 -45.90
N GLY A 277 10.86 12.86 -44.77
CA GLY A 277 9.72 12.03 -44.33
C GLY A 277 9.78 10.55 -44.75
N LEU A 278 10.85 10.13 -45.41
CA LEU A 278 11.07 8.78 -45.91
C LEU A 278 12.20 8.09 -45.15
N CYS A 279 12.12 6.77 -45.05
CA CYS A 279 13.17 5.95 -44.46
C CYS A 279 14.38 5.81 -45.42
N PRO A 280 15.62 6.17 -45.02
CA PRO A 280 16.79 6.05 -45.89
C PRO A 280 17.14 4.62 -46.33
N ILE A 281 16.63 3.59 -45.65
CA ILE A 281 16.91 2.17 -45.97
C ILE A 281 15.90 1.60 -46.97
N CYS A 282 14.61 1.88 -46.77
CA CYS A 282 13.55 1.28 -47.59
C CYS A 282 12.84 2.27 -48.52
N MET A 283 13.19 3.56 -48.46
CA MET A 283 12.64 4.66 -49.27
C MET A 283 11.11 4.77 -49.25
N ASN A 284 10.48 4.21 -48.20
CA ASN A 284 9.06 4.28 -47.95
C ASN A 284 8.79 5.26 -46.79
N PRO A 285 7.54 5.76 -46.65
CA PRO A 285 7.15 6.52 -45.45
C PRO A 285 7.42 5.71 -44.19
N TRP A 286 7.78 6.40 -43.11
CA TRP A 286 8.18 5.76 -41.86
C TRP A 286 7.07 4.87 -41.30
N LYS A 287 7.42 3.61 -41.03
CA LYS A 287 6.59 2.65 -40.29
C LYS A 287 7.23 2.43 -38.94
N VAL A 288 6.59 2.99 -37.90
CA VAL A 288 7.16 3.08 -36.54
C VAL A 288 8.46 3.86 -36.57
N GLU A 289 8.33 5.19 -36.50
CA GLU A 289 9.42 6.15 -36.49
C GLU A 289 10.40 5.85 -35.35
N THR A 290 11.66 5.62 -35.70
CA THR A 290 12.73 5.33 -34.74
C THR A 290 13.92 6.20 -35.07
N LEU A 291 14.30 7.03 -34.12
CA LEU A 291 15.50 7.85 -34.15
C LEU A 291 16.71 6.99 -33.80
N LEU A 292 17.80 7.18 -34.53
CA LEU A 292 19.12 6.76 -34.09
C LEU A 292 19.82 7.94 -33.40
N SER A 293 20.07 7.83 -32.10
CA SER A 293 20.62 8.92 -31.27
C SER A 293 21.98 9.42 -31.79
N VAL A 294 22.82 8.51 -32.29
CA VAL A 294 24.19 8.80 -32.75
C VAL A 294 24.21 9.68 -34.01
N SER A 295 23.30 9.47 -34.95
CA SER A 295 23.28 10.19 -36.23
C SER A 295 22.15 11.22 -36.35
N GLY A 296 21.18 11.22 -35.43
CA GLY A 296 20.02 12.11 -35.47
C GLY A 296 19.06 11.85 -36.64
N LEU A 297 19.09 10.66 -37.26
CA LEU A 297 18.26 10.30 -38.42
C LEU A 297 17.12 9.36 -38.02
N VAL A 298 15.98 9.51 -38.68
CA VAL A 298 14.77 8.71 -38.44
C VAL A 298 14.64 7.60 -39.48
N PHE A 299 14.41 6.38 -39.00
CA PHE A 299 14.23 5.17 -39.79
C PHE A 299 12.95 4.44 -39.39
N CYS A 300 12.52 3.48 -40.21
CA CYS A 300 11.57 2.46 -39.77
C CYS A 300 12.26 1.50 -38.78
N TYR A 301 11.61 1.21 -37.64
CA TYR A 301 12.15 0.32 -36.61
C TYR A 301 12.69 -1.01 -37.18
N ARG A 302 11.91 -1.68 -38.05
CA ARG A 302 12.30 -2.98 -38.63
C ARG A 302 13.55 -2.87 -39.51
N CYS A 303 13.70 -1.77 -40.25
CA CYS A 303 14.80 -1.57 -41.18
C CYS A 303 16.12 -1.32 -40.44
N ILE A 304 16.12 -0.38 -39.49
CA ILE A 304 17.35 -0.03 -38.76
C ILE A 304 17.79 -1.15 -37.82
N ARG A 305 16.86 -1.82 -37.14
CA ARG A 305 17.18 -2.98 -36.28
C ARG A 305 17.88 -4.10 -37.07
N THR A 306 17.37 -4.42 -38.26
CA THR A 306 17.98 -5.48 -39.10
C THR A 306 19.38 -5.09 -39.56
N HIS A 307 19.62 -3.80 -39.80
CA HIS A 307 20.93 -3.30 -40.21
C HIS A 307 21.94 -3.29 -39.06
N LEU A 308 21.55 -2.81 -37.87
CA LEU A 308 22.43 -2.75 -36.71
C LEU A 308 22.86 -4.13 -36.21
N ILE A 309 21.98 -5.14 -36.32
CA ILE A 309 22.33 -6.54 -36.03
C ILE A 309 23.42 -7.06 -36.97
N LYS A 310 23.48 -6.58 -38.23
CA LYS A 310 24.43 -7.07 -39.24
C LYS A 310 25.77 -6.35 -39.21
N THR A 311 25.77 -5.02 -39.04
CA THR A 311 26.98 -4.20 -39.25
C THR A 311 27.28 -3.22 -38.11
N SER A 312 26.42 -3.12 -37.09
CA SER A 312 26.57 -2.23 -35.91
C SER A 312 27.04 -0.81 -36.23
N THR A 313 26.56 -0.28 -37.35
CA THR A 313 26.94 1.02 -37.92
C THR A 313 25.72 1.68 -38.53
N CYS A 314 25.70 3.02 -38.55
CA CYS A 314 24.65 3.78 -39.22
C CYS A 314 24.73 3.62 -40.74
N PRO A 315 23.63 3.34 -41.45
CA PRO A 315 23.61 3.19 -42.92
C PRO A 315 24.03 4.44 -43.69
N VAL A 316 23.83 5.64 -43.12
CA VAL A 316 24.03 6.91 -43.83
C VAL A 316 25.34 7.57 -43.43
N THR A 317 25.62 7.67 -42.13
CA THR A 317 26.82 8.35 -41.62
C THR A 317 27.97 7.41 -41.29
N HIS A 318 27.74 6.09 -41.33
CA HIS A 318 28.71 5.06 -40.94
C HIS A 318 29.25 5.17 -39.50
N TYR A 319 28.62 5.98 -38.65
CA TYR A 319 28.97 6.05 -37.24
C TYR A 319 28.68 4.73 -36.52
N PRO A 320 29.52 4.33 -35.55
CA PRO A 320 29.29 3.13 -34.76
C PRO A 320 27.99 3.30 -33.98
N ALA A 321 27.11 2.31 -34.07
CA ALA A 321 25.79 2.38 -33.47
C ALA A 321 25.31 1.01 -33.00
N THR A 322 24.67 0.99 -31.84
CA THR A 322 24.19 -0.23 -31.18
C THR A 322 22.67 -0.22 -31.02
N MET A 323 22.10 -1.32 -30.53
CA MET A 323 20.65 -1.42 -30.31
C MET A 323 20.14 -0.50 -29.19
N GLU A 324 21.01 -0.08 -28.26
CA GLU A 324 20.68 0.83 -27.16
C GLU A 324 20.48 2.28 -27.62
N ASP A 325 21.06 2.62 -28.78
CA ASP A 325 20.98 3.94 -29.40
C ASP A 325 19.65 4.19 -30.14
N LEU A 326 18.75 3.20 -30.17
CA LEU A 326 17.46 3.29 -30.82
C LEU A 326 16.41 3.91 -29.90
N VAL A 327 15.94 5.10 -30.25
CA VAL A 327 14.86 5.78 -29.54
C VAL A 327 13.62 5.81 -30.42
N ARG A 328 12.54 5.17 -29.96
CA ARG A 328 11.26 5.19 -30.68
C ARG A 328 10.58 6.55 -30.49
N ILE A 329 10.23 7.19 -31.60
CA ILE A 329 9.47 8.44 -31.59
C ILE A 329 7.99 8.08 -31.61
N TYR A 330 7.21 8.77 -30.78
CA TYR A 330 5.76 8.72 -30.80
C TYR A 330 5.29 10.10 -31.28
N PRO A 331 4.71 10.20 -32.49
CA PRO A 331 4.15 11.47 -32.93
C PRO A 331 3.07 11.89 -31.94
N ALA A 332 3.09 13.16 -31.53
CA ALA A 332 1.98 13.74 -30.79
C ALA A 332 0.73 13.58 -31.67
N GLN A 333 -0.33 13.00 -31.11
CA GLN A 333 -1.61 12.92 -31.78
C GLN A 333 -2.08 14.35 -32.04
N SER A 334 -2.02 14.80 -33.29
CA SER A 334 -2.54 16.09 -33.74
C SER A 334 -4.06 16.06 -33.80
#